data_AF-A0AAV7JJJ1-F1
#
_entry.id   AF-A0AAV7JJJ1-F1
#
_cell.length_a   1.000
_cell.length_b   1.000
_cell.length_c   1.000
_cell.angle_alpha   90.00
_cell.angle_beta   90.00
_cell.angle_gamma   90.00
#
_symmetry.space_group_name_H-M   'P 1'
#
loop_
_entity.id
_entity.type
_entity.pdbx_description
1 polymer ?
#
loop_
_entity_poly.entity_id
_entity_poly.type
_entity_poly.pdbx_seq_one_letter_code
_entity_poly.pdbx_strand_id
1 'polypeptide(L)'
;MEVPTSPKYDLMKPVVTVRGFFNPWGVAVDDDIGFIYVTDWSIPIISIFSETGEFLNTFTNLIMREAWGIAIRRDKLYVTDTSVDALFYFQFDAGLHLVGTFGNGRGSADNQFDYPNGITVNIRP
;
A
#
# COMPACT_ATOMS: atom_id res chain seq x y z
N MET A 1 -41.28 -15.93 10.96
CA MET A 1 -40.08 -16.42 11.66
C MET A 1 -39.04 -15.32 11.53
N GLU A 2 -38.88 -14.52 12.57
CA GLU A 2 -37.91 -13.41 12.57
C GLU A 2 -36.49 -13.98 12.71
N VAL A 3 -35.57 -13.49 11.88
CA VAL A 3 -34.16 -13.84 11.98
C VAL A 3 -33.60 -13.15 13.22
N PRO A 4 -32.97 -13.86 14.18
CA PRO A 4 -32.42 -13.23 15.37
C PRO A 4 -31.32 -12.23 14.99
N THR A 5 -31.47 -10.97 15.40
CA THR A 5 -30.42 -9.95 15.28
C THR A 5 -29.33 -10.25 16.30
N SER A 6 -28.41 -11.14 15.96
CA SER A 6 -27.24 -11.42 16.78
C SER A 6 -26.31 -10.18 16.81
N PRO A 7 -25.96 -9.64 18.01
CA PRO A 7 -25.09 -8.47 18.14
C PRO A 7 -23.70 -8.65 17.53
N LYS A 8 -23.29 -9.89 17.23
CA LYS A 8 -22.00 -10.20 16.59
C LYS A 8 -21.90 -9.71 15.14
N TYR A 9 -23.02 -9.49 14.45
CA TYR A 9 -23.04 -9.04 13.06
C TYR A 9 -23.20 -7.53 12.90
N ASP A 10 -23.65 -6.82 13.94
CA ASP A 10 -23.70 -5.36 13.92
C ASP A 10 -22.29 -4.72 13.92
N LEU A 11 -21.29 -5.45 14.45
CA LEU A 11 -19.87 -5.07 14.40
C LEU A 11 -19.20 -5.31 13.04
N MET A 12 -19.85 -6.00 12.11
CA MET A 12 -19.31 -6.27 10.77
C MET A 12 -19.83 -5.31 9.70
N LYS A 13 -20.64 -4.32 10.10
CA LYS A 13 -21.06 -3.26 9.17
C LYS A 13 -19.86 -2.35 8.90
N PRO A 14 -19.52 -2.09 7.62
CA PRO A 14 -18.47 -1.14 7.30
C PRO A 14 -18.81 0.22 7.91
N VAL A 15 -17.87 0.82 8.63
CA VAL A 15 -18.01 2.20 9.11
C VAL A 15 -18.02 3.17 7.93
N VAL A 16 -17.21 2.86 6.90
CA VAL A 16 -17.16 3.56 5.62
C VAL A 16 -17.03 2.53 4.50
N THR A 17 -17.72 2.75 3.38
CA THR A 17 -17.55 1.97 2.15
C THR A 17 -16.83 2.81 1.12
N VAL A 18 -15.60 2.42 0.81
CA VAL A 18 -14.81 3.01 -0.28
C VAL A 18 -15.02 2.19 -1.55
N ARG A 19 -15.18 2.85 -2.69
CA ARG A 19 -15.34 2.23 -4.02
C ARG A 19 -14.14 2.56 -4.92
N GLY A 20 -13.98 1.83 -6.02
CA GLY A 20 -12.96 2.10 -7.02
C GLY A 20 -11.68 1.27 -6.91
N PHE A 21 -11.59 0.40 -5.90
CA PHE A 21 -10.59 -0.66 -5.86
C PHE A 21 -10.97 -1.80 -6.79
N PHE A 22 -9.96 -2.37 -7.46
CA PHE A 22 -10.09 -3.58 -8.25
C PHE A 22 -9.46 -4.75 -7.51
N ASN A 23 -8.20 -4.60 -7.06
CA ASN A 23 -7.49 -5.62 -6.31
C ASN A 23 -6.57 -4.94 -5.27
N PRO A 24 -7.09 -4.46 -4.13
CA PRO A 24 -6.26 -3.84 -3.10
C PRO A 24 -5.44 -4.92 -2.38
N TRP A 25 -4.13 -4.72 -2.23
CA TRP A 25 -3.21 -5.73 -1.69
C TRP A 25 -2.39 -5.30 -0.48
N GLY A 26 -1.90 -4.07 -0.48
CA GLY A 26 -1.07 -3.53 0.59
C GLY A 26 -1.72 -2.33 1.27
N VAL A 27 -1.45 -2.19 2.57
CA VAL A 27 -1.86 -1.03 3.36
C VAL A 27 -0.74 -0.59 4.29
N ALA A 28 -0.53 0.72 4.41
CA ALA A 28 0.35 1.33 5.39
C ALA A 28 -0.32 2.56 6.00
N VAL A 29 0.05 2.89 7.23
CA VAL A 29 -0.43 4.08 7.94
C VAL A 29 0.76 4.98 8.20
N ASP A 30 0.58 6.27 7.97
CA ASP A 30 1.48 7.30 8.47
C ASP A 30 1.17 7.53 9.95
N ASP A 31 2.08 7.11 10.83
CA ASP A 31 1.91 7.21 12.28
C ASP A 31 1.87 8.67 12.78
N ASP A 32 2.39 9.64 12.03
CA ASP A 32 2.46 11.04 12.44
C ASP A 32 1.16 11.81 12.15
N ILE A 33 0.51 11.56 11.00
CA ILE A 33 -0.70 12.29 10.57
C ILE A 33 -1.95 11.41 10.42
N GLY A 34 -1.82 10.08 10.52
CA GLY A 34 -2.93 9.13 10.46
C GLY A 34 -3.44 8.80 9.05
N PHE A 35 -2.75 9.25 7.99
CA PHE A 35 -3.15 8.94 6.61
C PHE A 35 -2.93 7.46 6.28
N ILE A 36 -3.87 6.89 5.53
CA ILE A 36 -3.86 5.48 5.14
C ILE A 36 -3.53 5.40 3.65
N TYR A 37 -2.52 4.61 3.31
CA TYR A 37 -2.03 4.41 1.95
C TYR A 37 -2.32 2.98 1.52
N VAL A 38 -3.01 2.82 0.38
CA VAL A 38 -3.44 1.51 -0.13
C VAL A 38 -2.94 1.32 -1.55
N THR A 39 -2.22 0.23 -1.80
CA THR A 39 -1.84 -0.22 -3.15
C THR A 39 -2.95 -1.03 -3.78
N ASP A 40 -3.15 -0.85 -5.08
CA ASP A 40 -4.00 -1.70 -5.90
C ASP A 40 -3.14 -2.43 -6.94
N TRP A 41 -3.19 -3.75 -6.98
CA TRP A 41 -2.37 -4.54 -7.90
C TRP A 41 -2.77 -4.34 -9.36
N SER A 42 -4.05 -4.05 -9.61
CA SER A 42 -4.57 -3.90 -10.98
C SER A 42 -4.54 -2.46 -11.49
N ILE A 43 -4.29 -1.49 -10.61
CA ILE A 43 -4.17 -0.08 -10.99
C ILE A 43 -2.85 0.44 -10.41
N PRO A 44 -1.92 0.98 -11.22
CA PRO A 44 -0.62 1.47 -10.75
C PRO A 44 -0.70 2.80 -10.00
N ILE A 45 -1.50 2.82 -8.92
CA ILE A 45 -1.73 3.95 -8.04
C ILE A 45 -1.62 3.50 -6.58
N ILE A 46 -1.34 4.48 -5.73
CA ILE A 46 -1.52 4.39 -4.29
C ILE A 46 -2.67 5.33 -3.93
N SER A 47 -3.75 4.78 -3.40
CA SER A 47 -4.89 5.55 -2.90
C SER A 47 -4.60 6.01 -1.48
N ILE A 48 -4.89 7.28 -1.19
CA ILE A 48 -4.59 7.94 0.09
C ILE A 48 -5.92 8.32 0.74
N PHE A 49 -6.08 7.92 2.01
CA PHE A 49 -7.27 8.18 2.81
C PHE A 49 -6.91 8.89 4.11
N SER A 50 -7.90 9.58 4.68
CA SER A 50 -7.82 10.03 6.06
C SER A 50 -7.88 8.84 7.02
N GLU A 51 -7.57 9.08 8.30
CA GLU A 51 -7.74 8.09 9.38
C GLU A 51 -9.19 7.60 9.52
N THR A 52 -10.17 8.39 9.07
CA THR A 52 -11.59 8.05 9.10
C THR A 52 -12.06 7.31 7.83
N GLY A 53 -11.17 7.09 6.86
CA GLY A 53 -11.48 6.38 5.61
C GLY A 53 -12.05 7.26 4.49
N GLU A 54 -11.99 8.59 4.63
CA GLU A 54 -12.32 9.51 3.54
C GLU A 54 -11.23 9.46 2.47
N PHE A 55 -11.61 9.33 1.20
CA PHE A 55 -10.65 9.39 0.09
C PHE A 55 -10.12 10.81 -0.07
N LEU A 56 -8.80 10.97 0.00
CA LEU A 56 -8.14 12.26 -0.09
C LEU A 56 -7.51 12.47 -1.47
N ASN A 57 -6.74 11.51 -1.96
CA ASN A 57 -5.99 11.65 -3.20
C ASN A 57 -5.50 10.29 -3.74
N THR A 58 -4.93 10.30 -4.95
CA THR A 58 -4.11 9.22 -5.48
C THR A 58 -2.71 9.70 -5.79
N PHE A 59 -1.74 8.81 -5.62
CA PHE A 59 -0.39 8.95 -6.14
C PHE A 59 -0.16 7.93 -7.24
N THR A 60 0.52 8.32 -8.31
CA THR A 60 0.97 7.41 -9.37
C THR A 60 2.38 7.77 -9.78
N ASN A 61 3.11 6.78 -10.27
CA ASN A 61 4.39 6.98 -10.91
C ASN A 61 4.44 6.14 -12.19
N LEU A 62 5.06 6.66 -13.25
CA LEU A 62 5.16 6.02 -14.56
C LEU A 62 5.87 4.66 -14.55
N ILE A 63 6.60 4.32 -13.48
CA ILE A 63 7.35 3.06 -13.38
C ILE A 63 6.63 1.96 -12.57
N MET A 64 5.66 2.33 -11.71
CA MET A 64 4.87 1.33 -11.00
C MET A 64 3.87 0.70 -11.96
N ARG A 65 3.65 -0.60 -11.81
CA ARG A 65 2.80 -1.40 -12.69
C ARG A 65 1.89 -2.32 -11.88
N GLU A 66 2.47 -3.11 -10.99
CA GLU A 66 1.76 -4.09 -10.15
C GLU A 66 2.20 -3.91 -8.68
N ALA A 67 1.84 -2.77 -8.11
CA ALA A 67 2.17 -2.45 -6.72
C ALA A 67 1.48 -3.43 -5.76
N TRP A 68 2.27 -4.06 -4.89
CA TRP A 68 1.79 -5.12 -3.99
C TRP A 68 1.89 -4.72 -2.53
N GLY A 69 3.01 -5.02 -1.86
CA GLY A 69 3.30 -4.57 -0.50
C GLY A 69 3.67 -3.10 -0.44
N ILE A 70 3.32 -2.46 0.68
CA ILE A 70 3.66 -1.07 0.99
C ILE A 70 4.08 -0.97 2.46
N ALA A 71 5.09 -0.15 2.75
CA ALA A 71 5.53 0.12 4.12
C ALA A 71 6.07 1.54 4.26
N ILE A 72 5.85 2.17 5.41
CA ILE A 72 6.33 3.51 5.72
C ILE A 72 7.35 3.43 6.86
N ARG A 73 8.49 4.13 6.72
CA ARG A 73 9.48 4.30 7.78
C ARG A 73 10.01 5.73 7.75
N ARG A 74 9.64 6.52 8.76
CA ARG A 74 10.02 7.93 8.85
C ARG A 74 9.60 8.63 7.57
N ASP A 75 10.56 9.25 6.89
CA ASP A 75 10.41 10.03 5.68
C ASP A 75 10.50 9.19 4.40
N LYS A 76 10.25 7.87 4.47
CA LYS A 76 10.29 6.98 3.30
C LYS A 76 9.09 6.06 3.22
N LEU A 77 8.54 5.95 2.01
CA LEU A 77 7.51 5.00 1.63
C LEU A 77 8.11 3.99 0.65
N TYR A 78 7.98 2.70 0.94
CA TYR A 78 8.48 1.60 0.13
C TYR A 78 7.32 0.84 -0.50
N VAL A 79 7.46 0.46 -1.77
CA VAL A 79 6.48 -0.34 -2.51
C VAL A 79 7.20 -1.47 -3.22
N THR A 80 6.74 -2.71 -3.07
CA THR A 80 7.17 -3.81 -3.94
C THR A 80 6.33 -3.81 -5.21
N ASP A 81 6.94 -4.10 -6.35
CA ASP A 81 6.23 -4.29 -7.61
C ASP A 81 6.55 -5.68 -8.18
N THR A 82 5.50 -6.51 -8.29
CA THR A 82 5.65 -7.92 -8.71
C THR A 82 5.96 -8.07 -10.18
N SER A 83 5.60 -7.10 -11.02
CA SER A 83 5.83 -7.17 -12.46
C SER A 83 7.21 -6.62 -12.85
N VAL A 84 7.74 -5.69 -12.05
CA VAL A 84 9.06 -5.11 -12.26
C VAL A 84 10.16 -5.91 -11.54
N ASP A 85 9.77 -6.85 -10.67
CA ASP A 85 10.70 -7.67 -9.88
C ASP A 85 11.66 -6.78 -9.06
N ALA A 86 11.09 -5.74 -8.43
CA ALA A 86 11.83 -4.71 -7.72
C ALA A 86 10.99 -4.06 -6.61
N LEU A 87 11.65 -3.25 -5.78
CA LEU A 87 11.02 -2.38 -4.80
C LEU A 87 11.39 -0.93 -5.11
N PHE A 88 10.40 -0.04 -5.12
CA PHE A 88 10.61 1.40 -5.20
C PHE A 88 10.57 2.01 -3.81
N TYR A 89 11.32 3.08 -3.60
CA TYR A 89 11.16 3.90 -2.41
C TYR A 89 11.08 5.38 -2.76
N PHE A 90 10.15 6.04 -2.10
CA PHE A 90 9.78 7.42 -2.28
C PHE A 90 10.11 8.17 -1.00
N GLN A 91 10.54 9.42 -1.13
CA GLN A 91 10.53 10.34 0.00
C GLN A 91 9.07 10.59 0.38
N PHE A 92 8.83 10.69 1.67
CA PHE A 92 7.52 10.73 2.28
C PHE A 92 7.45 11.90 3.26
N ASP A 93 7.24 13.09 2.72
CA ASP A 93 7.13 14.34 3.48
C ASP A 93 6.00 15.24 2.94
N ALA A 94 6.31 16.28 2.16
CA ALA A 94 5.34 17.17 1.52
C ALA A 94 4.80 16.60 0.19
N GLY A 95 5.28 15.42 -0.21
CA GLY A 95 4.79 14.68 -1.37
C GLY A 95 5.61 13.42 -1.64
N LEU A 96 5.04 12.51 -2.42
CA LEU A 96 5.73 11.30 -2.84
C LEU A 96 6.59 11.59 -4.07
N HIS A 97 7.92 11.52 -3.90
CA HIS A 97 8.85 11.60 -5.01
C HIS A 97 9.80 10.40 -4.99
N LEU A 98 10.00 9.79 -6.16
CA LEU A 98 10.83 8.60 -6.28
C LEU A 98 12.28 8.94 -5.92
N VAL A 99 12.83 8.21 -4.96
CA VAL A 99 14.24 8.34 -4.56
C VAL A 99 15.08 7.24 -5.20
N GLY A 100 14.54 6.02 -5.32
CA GLY A 100 15.26 4.95 -6.00
C GLY A 100 14.54 3.61 -6.03
N THR A 101 15.29 2.59 -6.43
CA THR A 101 14.82 1.21 -6.57
C THR A 101 15.84 0.22 -6.01
N PHE A 102 15.35 -0.93 -5.55
CA PHE A 102 16.12 -2.14 -5.24
C PHE A 102 15.61 -3.26 -6.13
N GLY A 103 16.49 -4.08 -6.70
CA GLY A 103 16.11 -5.05 -7.72
C GLY A 103 16.68 -4.70 -9.07
N ASN A 104 17.32 -5.66 -9.73
CA ASN A 104 17.80 -5.55 -11.10
C ASN A 104 17.15 -6.60 -12.04
N GLY A 105 15.95 -7.06 -11.67
CA GLY A 105 15.12 -7.95 -12.46
C GLY A 105 14.92 -9.31 -11.81
N ARG A 106 14.29 -10.21 -12.58
CA ARG A 106 13.87 -11.52 -12.10
C ARG A 106 15.03 -12.45 -11.78
N GLY A 107 14.99 -13.07 -10.61
CA GLY A 107 15.81 -14.24 -10.30
C GLY A 107 16.24 -14.34 -8.85
N SER A 108 17.31 -15.11 -8.64
CA SER A 108 17.85 -15.46 -7.32
C SER A 108 19.30 -15.05 -7.13
N ALA A 109 19.89 -14.32 -8.08
CA ALA A 109 21.22 -13.74 -7.92
C ALA A 109 21.18 -12.49 -7.02
N ASP A 110 22.36 -11.94 -6.73
CA ASP A 110 22.48 -10.73 -5.92
C ASP A 110 21.65 -9.58 -6.50
N ASN A 111 20.83 -8.99 -5.64
CA ASN A 111 19.92 -7.89 -5.97
C ASN A 111 18.87 -8.22 -7.05
N GLN A 112 18.57 -9.50 -7.31
CA GLN A 112 17.40 -9.94 -8.06
C GLN A 112 16.26 -10.31 -7.11
N PHE A 113 15.03 -10.11 -7.58
CA PHE A 113 13.82 -10.57 -6.90
C PHE A 113 13.02 -11.44 -7.85
N ASP A 114 12.15 -12.31 -7.34
CA ASP A 114 11.20 -13.06 -8.17
C ASP A 114 9.83 -12.90 -7.51
N TYR A 115 8.98 -12.04 -8.09
CA TYR A 115 7.68 -11.64 -7.56
C TYR A 115 7.72 -11.18 -6.09
N PRO A 116 8.42 -10.06 -5.77
CA PRO A 116 8.46 -9.55 -4.41
C PRO A 116 7.06 -9.12 -3.95
N ASN A 117 6.57 -9.69 -2.83
CA ASN A 117 5.22 -9.49 -2.32
C ASN A 117 5.20 -8.63 -1.03
N GLY A 118 5.14 -9.28 0.14
CA GLY A 118 5.07 -8.57 1.42
C GLY A 118 6.36 -7.83 1.74
N ILE A 119 6.25 -6.59 2.22
CA ILE A 119 7.35 -5.83 2.77
C ILE A 119 7.00 -5.38 4.18
N THR A 120 8.01 -5.38 5.06
CA THR A 120 7.95 -4.68 6.33
C THR A 120 9.25 -3.92 6.53
N VAL A 121 9.21 -2.92 7.39
CA VAL A 121 10.35 -2.10 7.75
C VAL A 121 10.57 -2.22 9.24
N ASN A 122 11.84 -2.27 9.66
CA ASN A 122 12.13 -2.25 11.08
C ASN A 122 11.81 -0.87 11.65
N ILE A 123 10.79 -0.81 12.50
CA ILE A 123 10.33 0.39 13.20
C ILE A 123 11.16 0.72 14.45
N ARG A 124 12.05 -0.18 14.89
CA ARG A 124 12.96 0.08 16.01
C ARG A 124 14.32 0.59 15.50
N PRO A 125 14.92 1.59 16.17
CA PRO A 125 16.25 2.08 15.84
C PRO A 125 17.34 1.01 16.00
#